data_AF-A0A6A6VLU9-F1
#
_entry.id   AF-A0A6A6VLU9-F1
#
_cell.length_a   1.000
_cell.length_b   1.000
_cell.length_c   1.000
_cell.angle_alpha   90.00
_cell.angle_beta   90.00
_cell.angle_gamma   90.00
#
_symmetry.space_group_name_H-M   'P 1'
#
loop_
_entity.id
_entity.type
_entity.pdbx_description
1 polymer ?
#
loop_
_entity_poly.entity_id
_entity_poly.type
_entity_poly.pdbx_seq_one_letter_code
_entity_poly.pdbx_strand_id
1 'polypeptide(L)'
;MDVKEVELRGKSIAKAIAENEPSSSIIKLLNDLKTGVKATEDLLRQTKIGVTVNRLRTYKDPAVQKLAQELIGKWKEEVAKNKRRLNAERAAGTPSNSGALAASSPALPSGTASPAPAGGKRKHDVSPATRNADTDKIGSSFTGNAARDSCIKLMYNGLAFMSEELPSDILPVAKDVESAVWAYAGGADNANYRAKIRSLFQNLKSKSNPKLREHVYNGKISPKKFVSMSADELKSDARRAEDERMEKENMNEAMVAQVEKSVSKEFQCGKCKQKMVSYSQAQTRSADEPMTTFCECMNCGHRWKFS
;
A
#
# COMPACT_ATOMS: atom_id res chain seq x y z
N MET A 1 24.18 22.70 23.68
CA MET A 1 24.10 21.38 24.33
C MET A 1 24.60 20.33 23.37
N ASP A 2 25.32 19.35 23.91
CA ASP A 2 25.82 18.20 23.17
C ASP A 2 24.66 17.21 22.90
N VAL A 3 24.80 16.31 21.91
CA VAL A 3 23.75 15.35 21.50
C VAL A 3 23.27 14.53 22.70
N LYS A 4 24.21 14.10 23.55
CA LYS A 4 23.94 13.28 24.74
C LYS A 4 23.12 14.01 25.81
N GLU A 5 23.32 15.32 25.94
CA GLU A 5 22.61 16.14 26.91
C GLU A 5 21.15 16.36 26.49
N VAL A 6 20.92 16.60 25.19
CA VAL A 6 19.57 16.72 24.61
C VAL A 6 18.79 15.40 24.74
N GLU A 7 19.46 14.26 24.54
CA GLU A 7 18.83 12.94 24.72
C GLU A 7 18.47 12.67 26.18
N LEU A 8 19.38 12.98 27.12
CA LEU A 8 19.13 12.81 28.56
C LEU A 8 17.93 13.65 29.01
N ARG A 9 17.86 14.91 28.58
CA ARG A 9 16.71 15.79 28.87
C ARG A 9 15.43 15.29 28.22
N GLY A 10 15.50 14.76 27.00
CA GLY A 10 14.36 14.10 26.35
C GLY A 10 13.83 12.90 27.13
N LYS A 11 14.72 12.09 27.71
CA LYS A 11 14.36 10.97 28.58
C LYS A 11 13.77 11.45 29.91
N SER A 12 14.34 12.48 30.55
CA SER A 12 13.78 13.08 31.77
C SER A 12 12.38 13.65 31.54
N ILE A 13 12.15 14.33 30.41
CA ILE A 13 10.83 14.84 30.03
C ILE A 13 9.85 13.68 29.76
N ALA A 14 10.29 12.63 29.07
CA ALA A 14 9.45 11.45 28.83
C ALA A 14 9.06 10.74 30.14
N LYS A 15 9.99 10.64 31.09
CA LYS A 15 9.75 10.09 32.43
C LYS A 15 8.79 10.98 33.25
N ALA A 16 8.98 12.30 33.23
CA ALA A 16 8.09 13.25 33.90
C ALA A 16 6.66 13.23 33.34
N ILE A 17 6.50 13.00 32.03
CA ILE A 17 5.19 12.78 31.40
C ILE A 17 4.56 11.46 31.86
N ALA A 18 5.36 10.41 32.03
CA ALA A 18 4.88 9.08 32.46
C ALA A 18 4.50 9.05 33.95
N GLU A 19 5.26 9.74 34.81
CA GLU A 19 5.03 9.81 36.25
C GLU A 19 4.05 10.93 36.67
N ASN A 20 3.49 11.68 35.71
CA ASN A 20 2.54 12.79 35.93
C ASN A 20 3.08 13.80 36.97
N GLU A 21 4.36 14.15 36.85
CA GLU A 21 5.05 15.10 37.71
C GLU A 21 4.44 16.52 37.64
N PRO A 22 4.65 17.36 38.67
CA PRO A 22 4.07 18.71 38.71
C PRO A 22 4.50 19.55 37.51
N SER A 23 3.56 20.34 36.97
CA SER A 23 3.75 21.17 35.77
C SER A 23 4.97 22.10 35.87
N SER A 24 5.38 22.50 37.07
CA SER A 24 6.55 23.36 37.31
C SER A 24 7.89 22.70 36.95
N SER A 25 8.04 21.39 37.18
CA SER A 25 9.25 20.63 36.80
C SER A 25 9.36 20.50 35.28
N ILE A 26 8.23 20.23 34.61
CA ILE A 26 8.15 20.10 33.15
C ILE A 26 8.45 21.45 32.46
N ILE A 27 7.96 22.55 33.02
CA ILE A 27 8.24 23.91 32.51
C ILE A 27 9.72 24.29 32.66
N LYS A 28 10.38 23.91 33.75
CA LYS A 28 11.83 24.13 33.92
C LYS A 28 12.64 23.34 32.88
N LEU A 29 12.32 22.05 32.72
CA LEU A 29 12.96 21.19 31.71
C LEU A 29 12.75 21.69 30.27
N LEU A 30 11.57 22.27 29.97
CA LEU A 30 11.28 22.90 28.68
C LEU A 30 12.03 24.21 28.46
N ASN A 31 12.22 25.03 29.50
CA ASN A 31 12.99 26.28 29.39
C ASN A 31 14.49 26.02 29.23
N ASP A 32 15.04 25.01 29.91
CA ASP A 32 16.43 24.59 29.72
C ASP A 32 16.67 24.05 28.30
N LEU A 33 15.66 23.35 27.74
CA LEU A 33 15.70 22.88 26.35
C LEU A 33 15.56 24.03 25.33
N LYS A 34 14.89 25.13 25.71
CA LYS A 34 14.75 26.35 24.91
C LYS A 34 16.03 27.18 24.86
N THR A 35 16.81 27.21 25.93
CA THR A 35 18.07 27.98 26.01
C THR A 35 19.28 27.23 25.46
N GLY A 36 19.29 25.89 25.55
CA GLY A 36 20.46 25.08 25.27
C GLY A 36 20.62 24.53 23.84
N VAL A 37 19.59 24.57 22.99
CA VAL A 37 19.55 23.81 21.73
C VAL A 37 19.70 24.71 20.50
N LYS A 38 20.82 24.55 19.78
CA LYS A 38 20.88 24.89 18.34
C LYS A 38 20.22 23.76 17.58
N ALA A 39 19.04 24.02 17.02
CA ALA A 39 18.15 23.02 16.45
C ALA A 39 18.60 22.55 15.06
N THR A 40 19.65 21.73 15.00
CA THR A 40 20.10 21.10 13.75
C THR A 40 19.21 19.90 13.42
N GLU A 41 18.84 19.72 12.14
CA GLU A 41 17.98 18.61 11.68
C GLU A 41 18.52 17.23 12.12
N ASP A 42 19.83 17.06 12.06
CA ASP A 42 20.51 15.83 12.44
C ASP A 42 20.34 15.51 13.94
N LEU A 43 20.51 16.53 14.79
CA LEU A 43 20.31 16.45 16.24
C LEU A 43 18.85 16.11 16.60
N LEU A 44 17.87 16.69 15.90
CA LEU A 44 16.45 16.43 16.11
C LEU A 44 16.02 15.02 15.67
N ARG A 45 16.63 14.49 14.60
CA ARG A 45 16.38 13.13 14.10
C ARG A 45 17.01 12.08 15.01
N GLN A 46 18.24 12.31 15.47
CA GLN A 46 18.98 11.36 16.31
C GLN A 46 18.36 11.24 17.72
N THR A 47 17.98 12.37 18.32
CA THR A 47 17.48 12.39 19.71
C THR A 47 15.99 12.06 19.83
N LYS A 48 15.23 12.07 18.72
CA LYS A 48 13.76 11.90 18.68
C LYS A 48 13.00 12.84 19.63
N ILE A 49 13.63 13.92 20.08
CA ILE A 49 13.08 14.87 21.05
C ILE A 49 11.79 15.53 20.55
N GLY A 50 11.65 15.71 19.23
CA GLY A 50 10.45 16.24 18.60
C GLY A 50 9.20 15.39 18.86
N VAL A 51 9.32 14.07 19.01
CA VAL A 51 8.19 13.18 19.32
C VAL A 51 7.76 13.36 20.78
N THR A 52 8.73 13.42 21.70
CA THR A 52 8.48 13.64 23.13
C THR A 52 7.84 15.01 23.38
N VAL A 53 8.32 16.07 22.72
CA VAL A 53 7.76 17.42 22.86
C VAL A 53 6.39 17.52 22.17
N ASN A 54 6.13 16.78 21.09
CA ASN A 54 4.80 16.74 20.48
C ASN A 54 3.75 16.09 21.42
N ARG A 55 4.15 15.16 22.29
CA ARG A 55 3.28 14.59 23.33
C ARG A 55 2.93 15.61 24.43
N LEU A 56 3.78 16.61 24.67
CA LEU A 56 3.49 17.70 25.61
C LEU A 56 2.39 18.64 25.11
N ARG A 57 2.09 18.65 23.80
CA ARG A 57 0.97 19.42 23.24
C ARG A 57 -0.40 18.90 23.70
N THR A 58 -0.48 17.64 24.13
CA THR A 58 -1.71 17.02 24.66
C THR A 58 -1.70 16.91 26.19
N TYR A 59 -0.74 17.56 26.87
CA TYR A 59 -0.67 17.53 28.33
C TYR A 59 -1.75 18.40 28.98
N LYS A 60 -2.15 18.07 30.22
CA LYS A 60 -3.28 18.67 30.94
C LYS A 60 -3.13 20.18 31.23
N ASP A 61 -1.90 20.70 31.20
CA ASP A 61 -1.58 22.08 31.56
C ASP A 61 -1.43 23.00 30.33
N PRO A 62 -2.22 24.08 30.20
CA PRO A 62 -2.17 25.01 29.06
C PRO A 62 -0.83 25.74 28.89
N ALA A 63 -0.07 25.98 29.97
CA ALA A 63 1.22 26.67 29.90
C ALA A 63 2.30 25.76 29.29
N VAL A 64 2.28 24.47 29.62
CA VAL A 64 3.15 23.44 29.03
C VAL A 64 2.85 23.27 27.55
N GLN A 65 1.57 23.27 27.16
CA GLN A 65 1.16 23.16 25.77
C GLN A 65 1.65 24.34 24.92
N LYS A 66 1.50 25.57 25.41
CA LYS A 66 1.95 26.78 24.71
C LYS A 66 3.47 26.80 24.52
N LEU A 67 4.23 26.43 25.56
CA LEU A 67 5.69 26.40 25.50
C LEU A 67 6.21 25.29 24.57
N ALA A 68 5.56 24.13 24.55
CA ALA A 68 5.87 23.05 23.61
C ALA A 68 5.57 23.45 22.14
N GLN A 69 4.47 24.16 21.89
CA GLN A 69 4.14 24.67 20.55
C GLN A 69 5.15 25.72 20.05
N GLU A 70 5.55 26.65 20.92
CA GLU A 70 6.57 27.67 20.60
C GLU A 70 7.92 27.02 20.25
N LEU A 71 8.32 25.98 21.01
CA LEU A 71 9.56 25.27 20.78
C LEU A 71 9.56 24.49 19.45
N ILE A 72 8.45 23.82 19.12
CA ILE A 72 8.28 23.14 17.83
C ILE A 72 8.31 24.14 16.67
N GLY A 73 7.72 25.33 16.84
CA GLY A 73 7.79 26.41 15.86
C GLY A 73 9.23 26.84 15.58
N LYS A 74 9.98 27.16 16.64
CA LYS A 74 11.40 27.56 16.56
C LYS A 74 12.28 26.49 15.91
N TRP A 75 12.07 25.22 16.24
CA TRP A 75 12.81 24.11 15.61
C TRP A 75 12.49 23.96 14.12
N LYS A 76 11.23 24.15 13.71
CA LYS A 76 10.86 24.12 12.28
C LYS A 76 11.49 25.27 11.50
N GLU A 77 11.51 26.47 12.07
CA GLU A 77 12.13 27.65 11.45
C GLU A 77 13.64 27.50 11.32
N GLU A 78 14.33 27.06 12.37
CA GLU A 78 15.79 26.85 12.34
C GLU A 78 16.20 25.73 11.37
N VAL A 79 15.43 24.63 11.30
CA VAL A 79 15.66 23.57 10.30
C VAL A 79 15.42 24.08 8.89
N ALA A 80 14.36 24.86 8.66
CA ALA A 80 14.09 25.46 7.36
C ALA A 80 15.19 26.46 6.94
N LYS A 81 15.68 27.26 7.88
CA LYS A 81 16.79 28.21 7.68
C LYS A 81 18.09 27.48 7.36
N ASN A 82 18.40 26.41 8.08
CA ASN A 82 19.58 25.59 7.83
C ASN A 82 19.51 24.88 6.46
N LYS A 83 18.33 24.37 6.07
CA LYS A 83 18.09 23.78 4.74
C LYS A 83 18.27 24.79 3.61
N ARG A 84 17.78 26.02 3.79
CA ARG A 84 17.98 27.13 2.84
C ARG A 84 19.45 27.50 2.71
N ARG A 85 20.19 27.55 3.82
CA ARG A 85 21.63 27.82 3.84
C ARG A 85 22.44 26.73 3.12
N LEU A 86 22.17 25.45 3.41
CA LEU A 86 22.85 24.32 2.76
C LEU A 86 22.57 24.26 1.25
N ASN A 87 21.37 24.64 0.81
CA ASN A 87 21.05 24.76 -0.62
C ASN A 87 21.74 25.96 -1.28
N ALA A 88 21.92 27.08 -0.57
CA ALA A 88 22.65 28.24 -1.07
C ALA A 88 24.17 27.97 -1.20
N GLU A 89 24.78 27.27 -0.24
CA GLU A 89 26.20 26.85 -0.32
C GLU A 89 26.43 25.83 -1.45
N ARG A 90 25.47 24.93 -1.72
CA ARG A 90 25.54 24.02 -2.88
C ARG A 90 25.39 24.72 -4.23
N ALA A 91 24.69 25.85 -4.29
CA ALA A 91 24.56 26.65 -5.52
C ALA A 91 25.81 27.49 -5.82
N ALA A 92 26.63 27.81 -4.82
CA ALA A 92 27.87 28.60 -4.98
C ALA A 92 29.13 27.76 -5.28
N GLY A 93 29.04 26.43 -5.29
CA GLY A 93 30.18 25.51 -5.38
C GLY A 93 30.45 24.86 -6.74
N THR A 94 30.28 25.57 -7.87
CA THR A 94 30.74 25.08 -9.19
C THR A 94 31.80 26.03 -9.78
N PRO A 95 33.10 25.69 -9.77
CA PRO A 95 34.08 26.39 -10.58
C PRO A 95 33.95 25.91 -12.02
N SER A 96 33.49 26.81 -12.89
CA SER A 96 33.49 26.64 -14.35
C SER A 96 34.93 26.78 -14.85
N ASN A 97 35.54 25.70 -15.33
CA ASN A 97 36.80 25.77 -16.08
C ASN A 97 36.48 25.66 -17.57
N SER A 98 36.36 26.80 -18.24
CA SER A 98 36.28 26.92 -19.70
C SER A 98 37.55 27.58 -20.21
N GLY A 99 38.36 26.80 -20.93
CA GLY A 99 39.49 27.25 -21.73
C GLY A 99 39.55 26.45 -23.01
N ALA A 100 38.87 26.93 -24.04
CA ALA A 100 38.91 26.41 -25.40
C ALA A 100 40.13 26.97 -26.15
N LEU A 101 40.86 26.12 -26.89
CA LEU A 101 41.70 26.53 -28.01
C LEU A 101 41.56 25.52 -29.15
N ALA A 102 41.28 26.05 -30.33
CA ALA A 102 40.97 25.36 -31.57
C ALA A 102 42.24 24.92 -32.32
N ALA A 103 42.13 23.83 -33.09
CA ALA A 103 42.97 23.55 -34.26
C ALA A 103 42.21 22.61 -35.24
N SER A 104 42.40 22.84 -36.54
CA SER A 104 41.52 22.43 -37.65
C SER A 104 42.03 21.26 -38.51
N SER A 105 41.07 20.52 -39.12
CA SER A 105 41.10 19.76 -40.42
C SER A 105 41.80 18.37 -40.51
N PRO A 106 41.52 17.52 -41.55
CA PRO A 106 40.23 17.11 -42.19
C PRO A 106 40.14 15.57 -42.53
N ALA A 107 38.96 15.10 -43.01
CA ALA A 107 38.68 13.95 -43.92
C ALA A 107 37.76 12.78 -43.46
N LEU A 108 36.92 12.35 -44.41
CA LEU A 108 35.68 11.51 -44.46
C LEU A 108 35.91 9.96 -44.42
N PRO A 109 34.91 9.06 -44.65
CA PRO A 109 33.44 9.03 -44.41
C PRO A 109 32.95 7.70 -43.74
N SER A 110 31.62 7.60 -43.53
CA SER A 110 30.78 6.38 -43.60
C SER A 110 30.15 5.88 -42.29
N GLY A 111 28.83 5.67 -42.33
CA GLY A 111 28.15 4.70 -41.48
C GLY A 111 27.04 5.19 -40.56
N THR A 112 25.81 5.17 -41.10
CA THR A 112 24.53 4.88 -40.40
C THR A 112 23.86 5.98 -39.55
N ALA A 113 22.62 6.26 -39.93
CA ALA A 113 21.67 7.17 -39.29
C ALA A 113 20.98 6.57 -38.05
N SER A 114 20.42 7.48 -37.23
CA SER A 114 19.37 7.34 -36.19
C SER A 114 19.85 7.43 -34.71
N PRO A 115 19.01 7.90 -33.76
CA PRO A 115 18.44 9.25 -33.64
C PRO A 115 18.73 9.90 -32.26
N ALA A 116 18.36 11.17 -32.10
CA ALA A 116 18.60 12.04 -30.94
C ALA A 116 18.14 11.47 -29.57
N PRO A 117 18.87 11.73 -28.46
CA PRO A 117 18.40 11.42 -27.12
C PRO A 117 17.33 12.43 -26.67
N ALA A 118 16.16 11.87 -26.34
CA ALA A 118 14.95 12.55 -25.92
C ALA A 118 15.16 13.45 -24.69
N GLY A 119 14.46 14.59 -24.70
CA GLY A 119 14.42 15.57 -23.62
C GLY A 119 13.94 14.97 -22.29
N GLY A 120 14.73 15.19 -21.24
CA GLY A 120 14.36 14.83 -19.87
C GLY A 120 13.09 15.55 -19.44
N LYS A 121 12.04 14.79 -19.13
CA LYS A 121 10.80 15.32 -18.56
C LYS A 121 11.11 15.99 -17.21
N ARG A 122 10.61 17.21 -17.03
CA ARG A 122 10.71 17.96 -15.76
C ARG A 122 9.99 17.16 -14.67
N LYS A 123 10.61 16.98 -13.50
CA LYS A 123 10.00 16.29 -12.35
C LYS A 123 9.25 17.28 -11.48
N HIS A 124 8.15 16.85 -10.87
CA HIS A 124 7.36 17.70 -9.97
C HIS A 124 8.02 17.83 -8.58
N ASP A 125 7.94 19.03 -7.97
CA ASP A 125 8.72 19.44 -6.78
C ASP A 125 8.27 18.82 -5.45
N VAL A 126 7.15 18.09 -5.41
CA VAL A 126 6.57 17.68 -4.13
C VAL A 126 6.29 16.20 -3.99
N SER A 127 6.58 15.73 -2.77
CA SER A 127 6.70 14.36 -2.32
C SER A 127 5.66 13.42 -2.95
N PRO A 128 6.11 12.40 -3.70
CA PRO A 128 5.25 11.44 -4.39
C PRO A 128 4.21 10.78 -3.47
N ALA A 129 4.51 10.61 -2.18
CA ALA A 129 3.61 9.97 -1.22
C ALA A 129 2.37 10.81 -0.81
N THR A 130 2.34 12.12 -1.08
CA THR A 130 1.27 13.04 -0.64
C THR A 130 0.68 13.88 -1.78
N ARG A 131 0.87 13.45 -3.04
CA ARG A 131 0.28 14.12 -4.21
C ARG A 131 -1.21 13.82 -4.34
N ASN A 132 -2.03 14.86 -4.46
CA ASN A 132 -3.45 14.82 -4.75
C ASN A 132 -3.88 16.02 -5.63
N ALA A 133 -5.06 15.93 -6.22
CA ALA A 133 -5.67 16.95 -7.10
C ALA A 133 -5.77 18.32 -6.42
N ASP A 134 -5.91 18.35 -5.09
CA ASP A 134 -5.94 19.58 -4.29
C ASP A 134 -4.56 20.24 -4.20
N THR A 135 -3.49 19.44 -4.09
CA THR A 135 -2.11 19.95 -4.09
C THR A 135 -1.63 20.40 -5.47
N ASP A 136 -2.23 19.88 -6.53
CA ASP A 136 -1.87 20.19 -7.92
C ASP A 136 -2.82 21.22 -8.56
N LYS A 137 -3.78 21.75 -7.79
CA LYS A 137 -4.74 22.81 -8.18
C LYS A 137 -5.41 22.56 -9.54
N ILE A 138 -5.90 21.34 -9.73
CA ILE A 138 -6.54 20.94 -10.99
C ILE A 138 -7.96 21.50 -11.06
N GLY A 139 -8.31 22.06 -12.23
CA GLY A 139 -9.61 22.68 -12.48
C GLY A 139 -10.79 21.75 -12.14
N SER A 140 -11.87 22.32 -11.64
CA SER A 140 -12.99 21.55 -11.08
C SER A 140 -13.99 21.01 -12.09
N SER A 141 -13.87 21.38 -13.35
CA SER A 141 -14.95 21.30 -14.34
C SER A 141 -14.37 20.87 -15.68
N PHE A 142 -14.55 19.59 -16.03
CA PHE A 142 -14.01 19.02 -17.27
C PHE A 142 -15.11 18.56 -18.22
N THR A 143 -16.22 18.07 -17.66
CA THR A 143 -17.27 17.40 -18.44
C THR A 143 -18.65 18.03 -18.21
N GLY A 144 -18.74 19.06 -17.35
CA GLY A 144 -19.99 19.78 -17.04
C GLY A 144 -20.94 19.04 -16.09
N ASN A 145 -20.56 17.84 -15.63
CA ASN A 145 -21.29 17.07 -14.62
C ASN A 145 -20.40 16.86 -13.39
N ALA A 146 -20.85 17.38 -12.24
CA ALA A 146 -20.11 17.32 -10.98
C ALA A 146 -19.75 15.89 -10.54
N ALA A 147 -20.58 14.88 -10.85
CA ALA A 147 -20.29 13.49 -10.53
C ALA A 147 -19.14 12.93 -11.38
N ARG A 148 -19.13 13.24 -12.69
CA ARG A 148 -18.05 12.84 -13.61
C ARG A 148 -16.76 13.57 -13.28
N ASP A 149 -16.83 14.86 -13.00
CA ASP A 149 -15.67 15.67 -12.60
C ASP A 149 -15.05 15.16 -11.28
N SER A 150 -15.89 14.76 -10.31
CA SER A 150 -15.41 14.13 -9.06
C SER A 150 -14.74 12.78 -9.32
N CYS A 151 -15.23 12.01 -10.29
CA CYS A 151 -14.64 10.74 -10.69
C CYS A 151 -13.29 10.92 -11.41
N ILE A 152 -13.16 11.93 -12.27
CA ILE A 152 -11.89 12.30 -12.93
C ILE A 152 -10.86 12.72 -11.87
N LYS A 153 -11.26 13.55 -10.89
CA LYS A 153 -10.40 13.92 -9.76
C LYS A 153 -9.96 12.70 -8.95
N LEU A 154 -10.86 11.75 -8.71
CA LEU A 154 -10.53 10.51 -8.00
C LEU A 154 -9.52 9.67 -8.80
N MET A 155 -9.71 9.56 -10.12
CA MET A 155 -8.79 8.83 -11.00
C MET A 155 -7.41 9.50 -11.04
N TYR A 156 -7.38 10.83 -11.13
CA TYR A 156 -6.17 11.63 -11.04
C TYR A 156 -5.42 11.35 -9.73
N ASN A 157 -6.11 11.35 -8.58
CA ASN A 157 -5.50 11.04 -7.29
C ASN A 157 -4.86 9.64 -7.26
N GLY A 158 -5.45 8.66 -7.93
CA GLY A 158 -4.89 7.30 -8.01
C GLY A 158 -3.64 7.21 -8.87
N LEU A 159 -3.59 7.97 -9.97
CA LEU A 159 -2.47 8.04 -10.90
C LEU A 159 -1.35 8.99 -10.42
N ALA A 160 -1.68 10.02 -9.65
CA ALA A 160 -0.72 10.97 -9.07
C ALA A 160 -0.07 10.43 -7.79
N PHE A 161 -0.72 9.50 -7.08
CA PHE A 161 -0.12 8.84 -5.93
C PHE A 161 1.23 8.22 -6.34
N MET A 162 2.29 8.45 -5.57
CA MET A 162 3.67 8.02 -5.80
C MET A 162 4.27 8.28 -7.20
N SER A 163 3.70 9.18 -8.01
CA SER A 163 4.27 9.60 -9.29
C SER A 163 5.09 10.89 -9.12
N GLU A 164 6.21 11.00 -9.85
CA GLU A 164 7.04 12.22 -9.96
C GLU A 164 6.70 13.05 -11.21
N GLU A 165 5.74 12.58 -12.01
CA GLU A 165 5.39 13.13 -13.33
C GLU A 165 4.50 14.38 -13.24
N LEU A 166 4.47 15.16 -14.32
CA LEU A 166 3.77 16.45 -14.36
C LEU A 166 2.23 16.27 -14.34
N PRO A 167 1.49 17.13 -13.62
CA PRO A 167 0.02 17.14 -13.61
C PRO A 167 -0.64 17.25 -14.99
N SER A 168 0.04 17.89 -15.96
CA SER A 168 -0.42 18.04 -17.34
C SER A 168 -0.53 16.73 -18.10
N ASP A 169 0.29 15.73 -17.74
CA ASP A 169 0.40 14.47 -18.47
C ASP A 169 -0.53 13.41 -17.85
N ILE A 170 -0.81 13.52 -16.55
CA ILE A 170 -1.69 12.60 -15.82
C ILE A 170 -3.18 12.92 -16.07
N LEU A 171 -3.52 14.20 -16.21
CA LEU A 171 -4.89 14.65 -16.44
C LEU A 171 -5.56 14.05 -17.71
N PRO A 172 -4.92 14.03 -18.90
CA PRO A 172 -5.52 13.43 -20.10
C PRO A 172 -5.75 11.92 -19.93
N VAL A 173 -4.79 11.20 -19.34
CA VAL A 173 -4.95 9.75 -19.07
C VAL A 173 -6.12 9.49 -18.12
N ALA A 174 -6.29 10.33 -17.08
CA ALA A 174 -7.42 10.23 -16.15
C ALA A 174 -8.78 10.47 -16.86
N LYS A 175 -8.84 11.41 -17.80
CA LYS A 175 -10.05 11.66 -18.63
C LYS A 175 -10.34 10.49 -19.56
N ASP A 176 -9.32 9.93 -20.20
CA ASP A 176 -9.48 8.78 -21.09
C ASP A 176 -9.99 7.55 -20.35
N VAL A 177 -9.44 7.27 -19.16
CA VAL A 177 -9.93 6.20 -18.28
C VAL A 177 -11.37 6.44 -17.86
N GLU A 178 -11.73 7.67 -17.46
CA GLU A 178 -13.12 7.98 -17.09
C GLU A 178 -14.09 7.78 -18.26
N SER A 179 -13.71 8.23 -19.46
CA SER A 179 -14.53 8.06 -20.67
C SER A 179 -14.75 6.58 -21.01
N ALA A 180 -13.73 5.74 -20.79
CA ALA A 180 -13.83 4.30 -20.99
C ALA A 180 -14.77 3.64 -19.96
N VAL A 181 -14.77 4.08 -18.70
CA VAL A 181 -15.71 3.59 -17.68
C VAL A 181 -17.13 4.05 -18.00
N TRP A 182 -17.31 5.29 -18.45
CA TRP A 182 -18.61 5.82 -18.84
C TRP A 182 -19.23 5.04 -20.01
N ALA A 183 -18.41 4.71 -21.02
CA ALA A 183 -18.81 3.88 -22.14
C ALA A 183 -19.18 2.45 -21.69
N TYR A 184 -18.41 1.86 -20.77
CA TYR A 184 -18.70 0.54 -20.23
C TYR A 184 -19.99 0.51 -19.39
N ALA A 185 -20.29 1.60 -18.68
CA ALA A 185 -21.47 1.72 -17.81
C ALA A 185 -22.77 2.09 -18.56
N GLY A 186 -22.73 2.20 -19.90
CA GLY A 186 -23.89 2.47 -20.73
C GLY A 186 -24.35 3.93 -20.72
N GLY A 187 -23.48 4.88 -20.36
CA GLY A 187 -23.74 6.31 -20.53
C GLY A 187 -24.72 6.95 -19.54
N ALA A 188 -24.93 6.35 -18.37
CA ALA A 188 -25.72 6.94 -17.28
C ALA A 188 -24.93 6.95 -15.96
N ASP A 189 -25.26 7.89 -15.06
CA ASP A 189 -24.71 7.96 -13.70
C ASP A 189 -25.29 6.83 -12.84
N ASN A 190 -24.83 5.62 -13.13
CA ASN A 190 -25.26 4.41 -12.48
C ASN A 190 -24.38 4.14 -11.25
N ALA A 191 -24.95 3.54 -10.20
CA ALA A 191 -24.17 3.09 -9.04
C ALA A 191 -23.00 2.18 -9.43
N ASN A 192 -23.17 1.40 -10.51
CA ASN A 192 -22.15 0.55 -11.11
C ASN A 192 -20.96 1.34 -11.67
N TYR A 193 -21.19 2.49 -12.30
CA TYR A 193 -20.12 3.39 -12.76
C TYR A 193 -19.27 3.89 -11.58
N ARG A 194 -19.93 4.42 -10.55
CA ARG A 194 -19.25 4.92 -9.33
C ARG A 194 -18.54 3.80 -8.57
N ALA A 195 -19.10 2.60 -8.51
CA ALA A 195 -18.49 1.44 -7.88
C ALA A 195 -17.25 0.98 -8.65
N LYS A 196 -17.32 0.92 -9.99
CA LYS A 196 -16.18 0.55 -10.84
C LYS A 196 -15.05 1.56 -10.73
N ILE A 197 -15.33 2.87 -10.75
CA ILE A 197 -14.30 3.91 -10.55
C ILE A 197 -13.65 3.81 -9.18
N ARG A 198 -14.41 3.57 -8.11
CA ARG A 198 -13.85 3.36 -6.76
C ARG A 198 -12.95 2.11 -6.71
N SER A 199 -13.36 1.02 -7.34
CA SER A 199 -12.56 -0.21 -7.42
C SER A 199 -11.25 0.02 -8.20
N LEU A 200 -11.31 0.66 -9.36
CA LEU A 200 -10.13 1.00 -10.17
C LEU A 200 -9.17 1.93 -9.41
N PHE A 201 -9.71 2.96 -8.74
CA PHE A 201 -8.93 3.84 -7.88
C PHE A 201 -8.23 3.10 -6.74
N GLN A 202 -8.91 2.17 -6.06
CA GLN A 202 -8.31 1.41 -4.97
C GLN A 202 -7.17 0.52 -5.45
N ASN A 203 -7.30 -0.08 -6.64
CA ASN A 203 -6.22 -0.83 -7.29
C ASN A 203 -5.04 0.08 -7.66
N LEU A 204 -5.29 1.26 -8.23
CA LEU A 204 -4.23 2.23 -8.54
C LEU A 204 -3.57 2.80 -7.30
N LYS A 205 -4.28 2.95 -6.17
CA LYS A 205 -3.71 3.43 -4.90
C LYS A 205 -2.94 2.34 -4.13
N SER A 206 -3.08 1.08 -4.52
CA SER A 206 -2.38 -0.04 -3.87
C SER A 206 -0.87 0.16 -3.91
N LYS A 207 -0.24 0.25 -2.74
CA LYS A 207 1.23 0.30 -2.63
C LYS A 207 1.90 -1.01 -3.07
N SER A 208 1.13 -2.10 -3.11
CA SER A 208 1.61 -3.43 -3.49
C SER A 208 1.86 -3.58 -4.99
N ASN A 209 1.33 -2.68 -5.84
CA ASN A 209 1.55 -2.73 -7.29
C ASN A 209 1.85 -1.34 -7.91
N PRO A 210 3.07 -0.81 -7.76
CA PRO A 210 3.47 0.43 -8.43
C PRO A 210 3.55 0.28 -9.96
N LYS A 211 3.85 -0.94 -10.46
CA LYS A 211 3.99 -1.21 -11.90
C LYS A 211 2.68 -1.03 -12.67
N LEU A 212 1.54 -1.35 -12.06
CA LEU A 212 0.23 -1.15 -12.68
C LEU A 212 0.00 0.33 -13.03
N ARG A 213 0.38 1.24 -12.14
CA ARG A 213 0.27 2.68 -12.39
C ARG A 213 1.14 3.12 -13.56
N GLU A 214 2.40 2.70 -13.57
CA GLU A 214 3.32 2.99 -14.68
C GLU A 214 2.81 2.42 -16.00
N HIS A 215 2.20 1.23 -15.99
CA HIS A 215 1.64 0.60 -17.19
C HIS A 215 0.40 1.33 -17.72
N VAL A 216 -0.45 1.85 -16.84
CA VAL A 216 -1.61 2.67 -17.22
C VAL A 216 -1.17 4.05 -17.71
N TYR A 217 -0.20 4.68 -17.05
CA TYR A 217 0.35 5.98 -17.47
C TYR A 217 1.12 5.90 -18.79
N ASN A 218 1.99 4.92 -18.95
CA ASN A 218 2.78 4.72 -20.18
C ASN A 218 1.95 4.14 -21.33
N GLY A 219 0.65 3.89 -21.14
CA GLY A 219 -0.24 3.35 -22.17
C GLY A 219 -0.01 1.87 -22.53
N LYS A 220 0.81 1.13 -21.77
CA LYS A 220 0.97 -0.33 -21.95
C LYS A 220 -0.34 -1.08 -21.72
N ILE A 221 -1.19 -0.54 -20.84
CA ILE A 221 -2.57 -0.99 -20.65
C ILE A 221 -3.46 0.10 -21.23
N SER A 222 -4.25 -0.25 -22.25
CA SER A 222 -5.20 0.69 -22.83
C SER A 222 -6.34 1.00 -21.84
N PRO A 223 -6.90 2.21 -21.83
CA PRO A 223 -8.01 2.57 -20.94
C PRO A 223 -9.21 1.61 -21.04
N LYS A 224 -9.53 1.15 -22.25
CA LYS A 224 -10.60 0.16 -22.48
C LYS A 224 -10.29 -1.18 -21.81
N LYS A 225 -9.06 -1.68 -21.95
CA LYS A 225 -8.62 -2.92 -21.30
C LYS A 225 -8.61 -2.78 -19.78
N PHE A 226 -8.17 -1.63 -19.26
CA PHE A 226 -8.15 -1.35 -17.83
C PHE A 226 -9.55 -1.42 -17.20
N VAL A 227 -10.58 -0.98 -17.92
CA VAL A 227 -11.97 -1.04 -17.45
C VAL A 227 -12.57 -2.44 -17.54
N SER A 228 -12.24 -3.21 -18.59
CA SER A 228 -12.73 -4.59 -18.74
C SER A 228 -12.06 -5.58 -17.79
N MET A 229 -10.84 -5.29 -17.32
CA MET A 229 -10.12 -6.18 -16.40
C MET A 229 -10.86 -6.34 -15.07
N SER A 230 -10.76 -7.56 -14.52
CA SER A 230 -11.36 -7.90 -13.23
C SER A 230 -10.55 -7.28 -12.08
N ALA A 231 -11.19 -7.10 -10.92
CA ALA A 231 -10.49 -6.56 -9.74
C ALA A 231 -9.33 -7.48 -9.29
N ASP A 232 -9.38 -8.77 -9.65
CA ASP A 232 -8.35 -9.75 -9.36
C ASP A 232 -7.16 -9.66 -10.34
N GLU A 233 -7.46 -9.43 -11.62
CA GLU A 233 -6.48 -9.16 -12.67
C GLU A 233 -5.70 -7.84 -12.47
N LEU A 234 -6.20 -6.96 -11.61
CA LEU A 234 -5.56 -5.68 -11.24
C LEU A 234 -4.75 -5.75 -9.94
N LYS A 235 -4.81 -6.86 -9.18
CA LYS A 235 -3.94 -7.08 -8.01
C LYS A 235 -2.48 -7.26 -8.44
N SER A 236 -1.55 -7.04 -7.50
CA SER A 236 -0.14 -7.42 -7.69
C SER A 236 -0.03 -8.92 -7.96
N ASP A 237 0.86 -9.34 -8.86
CA ASP A 237 1.06 -10.75 -9.19
C ASP A 237 1.32 -11.62 -7.93
N ALA A 238 2.09 -11.11 -6.97
CA ALA A 238 2.35 -11.79 -5.70
C ALA A 238 1.08 -12.01 -4.86
N ARG A 239 0.12 -11.07 -4.92
CA ARG A 239 -1.13 -11.16 -4.16
C ARG A 239 -2.19 -11.99 -4.88
N ARG A 240 -2.19 -11.96 -6.22
CA ARG A 240 -3.00 -12.90 -7.01
C ARG A 240 -2.59 -14.34 -6.72
N ALA A 241 -1.29 -14.62 -6.75
CA ALA A 241 -0.78 -15.96 -6.46
C ALA A 241 -1.09 -16.41 -5.01
N GLU A 242 -1.02 -15.49 -4.06
CA GLU A 242 -1.38 -15.79 -2.66
C GLU A 242 -2.87 -16.06 -2.48
N ASP A 243 -3.74 -15.23 -3.08
CA ASP A 243 -5.19 -15.41 -3.03
C ASP A 243 -5.60 -16.73 -3.74
N GLU A 244 -4.99 -17.05 -4.88
CA GLU A 244 -5.21 -18.32 -5.59
C GLU A 244 -4.74 -19.53 -4.76
N ARG A 245 -3.63 -19.40 -4.04
CA ARG A 245 -3.16 -20.45 -3.12
C ARG A 245 -4.15 -20.65 -1.98
N MET A 246 -4.59 -19.58 -1.34
CA MET A 246 -5.58 -19.65 -0.25
C MET A 246 -6.92 -20.21 -0.74
N GLU A 247 -7.38 -19.83 -1.94
CA GLU A 247 -8.61 -20.37 -2.50
C GLU A 247 -8.49 -21.88 -2.78
N LYS A 248 -7.33 -22.32 -3.31
CA LYS A 248 -7.05 -23.74 -3.53
C LYS A 248 -6.94 -24.51 -2.23
N GLU A 249 -6.28 -23.94 -1.21
CA GLU A 249 -6.18 -24.53 0.13
C GLU A 249 -7.56 -24.65 0.78
N ASN A 250 -8.38 -23.60 0.72
CA ASN A 250 -9.75 -23.60 1.22
C ASN A 250 -10.65 -24.59 0.46
N MET A 251 -10.48 -24.70 -0.87
CA MET A 251 -11.19 -25.71 -1.67
C MET A 251 -10.78 -27.13 -1.27
N ASN A 252 -9.49 -27.35 -1.03
CA ASN A 252 -8.97 -28.64 -0.59
C ASN A 252 -9.41 -28.99 0.84
N GLU A 253 -9.43 -28.03 1.75
CA GLU A 253 -9.91 -28.21 3.13
C GLU A 253 -11.41 -28.46 3.19
N ALA A 254 -12.20 -27.77 2.35
CA ALA A 254 -13.63 -27.99 2.22
C ALA A 254 -13.97 -29.36 1.60
N MET A 255 -13.03 -29.96 0.86
CA MET A 255 -13.18 -31.31 0.33
C MET A 255 -12.94 -32.32 1.46
N VAL A 256 -13.99 -32.59 2.24
CA VAL A 256 -13.94 -33.57 3.34
C VAL A 256 -13.37 -34.89 2.84
N ALA A 257 -12.22 -35.29 3.39
CA ALA A 257 -11.62 -36.58 3.11
C ALA A 257 -12.66 -37.67 3.38
N GLN A 258 -13.07 -38.38 2.34
CA GLN A 258 -13.94 -39.54 2.48
C GLN A 258 -13.20 -40.54 3.38
N VAL A 259 -13.77 -40.86 4.55
CA VAL A 259 -13.19 -41.86 5.46
C VAL A 259 -13.06 -43.16 4.67
N GLU A 260 -11.82 -43.56 4.40
CA GLU A 260 -11.53 -44.82 3.73
C GLU A 260 -11.95 -45.95 4.66
N LYS A 261 -13.17 -46.46 4.46
CA LYS A 261 -13.70 -47.60 5.19
C LYS A 261 -12.95 -48.85 4.73
N SER A 262 -12.47 -49.65 5.68
CA SER A 262 -11.78 -50.90 5.40
C SER A 262 -12.69 -51.87 4.63
N VAL A 263 -12.34 -52.14 3.37
CA VAL A 263 -13.11 -53.01 2.49
C VAL A 263 -12.65 -54.46 2.68
N SER A 264 -13.54 -55.31 3.17
CA SER A 264 -13.33 -56.76 3.23
C SER A 264 -13.78 -57.43 1.94
N LYS A 265 -12.97 -58.40 1.48
CA LYS A 265 -13.31 -59.30 0.37
C LYS A 265 -14.09 -60.55 0.83
N GLU A 266 -14.25 -60.73 2.13
CA GLU A 266 -14.89 -61.92 2.71
C GLU A 266 -16.42 -61.88 2.56
N PHE A 267 -16.99 -60.68 2.52
CA PHE A 267 -18.43 -60.49 2.37
C PHE A 267 -18.80 -60.10 0.93
N GLN A 268 -19.86 -60.72 0.40
CA GLN A 268 -20.45 -60.39 -0.90
C GLN A 268 -21.79 -59.68 -0.73
N CYS A 269 -21.99 -58.55 -1.42
CA CYS A 269 -23.27 -57.84 -1.38
C CYS A 269 -24.37 -58.64 -2.11
N GLY A 270 -25.52 -58.84 -1.46
CA GLY A 270 -26.66 -59.54 -2.09
C GLY A 270 -27.28 -58.82 -3.30
N LYS A 271 -27.14 -57.48 -3.38
CA LYS A 271 -27.79 -56.67 -4.44
C LYS A 271 -26.94 -56.52 -5.69
N CYS A 272 -25.67 -56.14 -5.54
CA CYS A 272 -24.75 -55.92 -6.67
C CYS A 272 -23.73 -57.05 -6.87
N LYS A 273 -23.72 -58.06 -5.99
CA LYS A 273 -22.82 -59.24 -6.03
C LYS A 273 -21.32 -58.92 -5.98
N GLN A 274 -20.93 -57.67 -5.69
CA GLN A 274 -19.53 -57.27 -5.54
C GLN A 274 -19.03 -57.50 -4.11
N LYS A 275 -17.74 -57.78 -3.98
CA LYS A 275 -17.01 -58.01 -2.72
C LYS A 275 -16.35 -56.73 -2.20
N MET A 276 -17.10 -55.62 -2.23
CA MET A 276 -16.68 -54.32 -1.72
C MET A 276 -17.54 -53.94 -0.52
N VAL A 277 -17.30 -54.59 0.61
CA VAL A 277 -18.13 -54.47 1.81
C VAL A 277 -17.27 -54.03 2.99
N SER A 278 -17.65 -52.91 3.62
CA SER A 278 -17.13 -52.51 4.92
C SER A 278 -17.95 -53.19 6.00
N TYR A 279 -17.30 -53.71 7.05
CA TYR A 279 -18.00 -54.28 8.20
C TYR A 279 -17.56 -53.60 9.50
N SER A 280 -18.49 -53.46 10.44
CA SER A 280 -18.22 -53.05 11.81
C SER A 280 -18.95 -53.97 12.77
N GLN A 281 -18.30 -54.37 13.85
CA GLN A 281 -18.89 -55.23 14.87
C GLN A 281 -19.29 -54.37 16.07
N ALA A 282 -20.52 -54.53 16.55
CA ALA A 282 -20.97 -53.91 17.77
C ALA A 282 -21.84 -54.89 18.57
N GLN A 283 -21.65 -54.91 19.88
CA GLN A 283 -22.46 -55.71 20.78
C GLN A 283 -23.78 -54.97 21.04
N THR A 284 -24.86 -55.44 20.40
CA THR A 284 -26.20 -54.85 20.53
C THR A 284 -27.16 -55.65 21.40
N ARG A 285 -26.68 -56.75 21.98
CA ARG A 285 -27.47 -57.69 22.79
C ARG A 285 -26.72 -58.07 24.07
N SER A 286 -27.40 -58.78 24.97
CA SER A 286 -26.86 -59.23 26.27
C SER A 286 -25.50 -59.92 26.12
N ALA A 287 -24.70 -59.93 27.19
CA ALA A 287 -23.34 -60.46 27.18
C ALA A 287 -23.22 -61.95 26.79
N ASP A 288 -24.32 -62.70 26.88
CA ASP A 288 -24.40 -64.12 26.50
C ASP A 288 -24.56 -64.35 24.97
N GLU A 289 -24.73 -63.30 24.16
CA GLU A 289 -24.86 -63.42 22.70
C GLU A 289 -23.63 -62.83 21.96
N PRO A 290 -23.22 -63.44 20.82
CA PRO A 290 -22.08 -62.97 20.05
C PRO A 290 -22.30 -61.56 19.45
N MET A 291 -21.20 -60.87 19.12
CA MET A 291 -21.27 -59.53 18.53
C MET A 291 -22.04 -59.51 17.21
N THR A 292 -22.88 -58.50 17.01
CA THR A 292 -23.58 -58.30 15.74
C THR A 292 -22.67 -57.58 14.75
N THR A 293 -22.52 -58.16 13.55
CA THR A 293 -21.73 -57.59 12.46
C THR A 293 -22.63 -56.76 11.54
N PHE A 294 -22.36 -55.48 11.40
CA PHE A 294 -23.00 -54.55 10.46
C PHE A 294 -22.17 -54.45 9.19
N CYS A 295 -22.77 -54.75 8.04
CA CYS A 295 -22.13 -54.71 6.73
C CYS A 295 -22.72 -53.58 5.88
N GLU A 296 -21.87 -52.84 5.19
CA GLU A 296 -22.25 -51.79 4.23
C GLU A 296 -21.47 -51.98 2.92
N CYS A 297 -22.18 -52.09 1.80
CA CYS A 297 -21.56 -52.17 0.48
C CYS A 297 -21.12 -50.78 0.00
N MET A 298 -19.83 -50.62 -0.29
CA MET A 298 -19.25 -49.37 -0.80
C MET A 298 -19.60 -49.07 -2.26
N ASN A 299 -20.07 -50.07 -3.03
CA ASN A 299 -20.45 -49.87 -4.42
C ASN A 299 -21.93 -49.46 -4.60
N CYS A 300 -22.86 -50.01 -3.80
CA CYS A 300 -24.29 -49.74 -3.96
C CYS A 300 -24.98 -49.14 -2.72
N GLY A 301 -24.24 -48.91 -1.63
CA GLY A 301 -24.76 -48.34 -0.38
C GLY A 301 -25.69 -49.26 0.41
N HIS A 302 -25.86 -50.53 0.01
CA HIS A 302 -26.74 -51.45 0.72
C HIS A 302 -26.15 -51.81 2.09
N ARG A 303 -26.99 -51.77 3.13
CA ARG A 303 -26.62 -52.03 4.52
C ARG A 303 -27.42 -53.21 5.07
N TRP A 304 -26.76 -54.14 5.75
CA TRP A 304 -27.39 -55.31 6.38
C TRP A 304 -26.62 -55.74 7.64
N LYS A 305 -27.17 -56.66 8.43
CA LYS A 305 -26.55 -57.15 9.68
C LYS A 305 -26.59 -58.68 9.78
N PHE A 306 -25.61 -59.26 10.45
CA PHE A 306 -25.56 -60.69 10.83
C PHE A 306 -25.33 -60.82 12.34
N SER A 307 -26.07 -61.72 13.00
CA SER A 307 -25.88 -62.11 14.41
C SER A 307 -25.42 -63.56 14.47
#